data_AF-A0A6B3L915-F1
#
_entry.id   AF-A0A6B3L915-F1
#
_cell.length_a   1.000
_cell.length_b   1.000
_cell.length_c   1.000
_cell.angle_alpha   90.00
_cell.angle_beta   90.00
_cell.angle_gamma   90.00
#
_symmetry.space_group_name_H-M   'P 1'
#
loop_
_entity.id
_entity.type
_entity.pdbx_description
1 polymer ?
#
loop_
_entity_poly.entity_id
_entity_poly.type
_entity_poly.pdbx_seq_one_letter_code
_entity_poly.pdbx_strand_id
1 'polypeptide(L)'
;MKISDAADRRKETIKSRVRDVLDALRIETHDRGAYVMFRCPCLEHDDNTPSAVLYRNAQYVECFGCGWRGDALDVIALKRGLDVQVEFPEVLDEGAQLLDLPSSPRDSGAISSKDRETKRKERRAKKEHRQRAIERAKQEVDRIIEASGDSNLSYDEMAKALVDASPIPVPDSEASESAAHLMVRTLFAGKRIWLGRFSSDGIPKGRIVDVTEDSLVCELQAAKAKGNDLRLTPSTYLCMQDHRRGENVHEQCYAVLEMDELRGRKPESADEIEELKCRCLILIKWLTEHGVIRPVAVVDTGNKSLHVWIEAPSEDRAQDVLDQVDAMGFDLRSYKNKVGPFRLPGCVHSETKREARLLWLAPPSGGTEAVETGSTCENQ
;
A
#
# COMPACT_ATOMS: atom_id res chain seq x y z
N MET A 1 -16.20 -39.10 13.58
CA MET A 1 -15.27 -38.06 13.09
C MET A 1 -15.85 -37.54 11.79
N LYS A 2 -16.16 -36.24 11.68
CA LYS A 2 -16.76 -35.72 10.45
C LYS A 2 -15.69 -35.68 9.35
N ILE A 3 -16.08 -35.89 8.10
CA ILE A 3 -15.17 -35.88 6.94
C ILE A 3 -14.41 -34.53 6.87
N SER A 4 -15.04 -33.44 7.29
CA SER A 4 -14.42 -32.10 7.44
C SER A 4 -13.18 -32.12 8.33
N ASP A 5 -13.24 -32.80 9.48
CA ASP A 5 -12.15 -32.79 10.47
C ASP A 5 -10.91 -33.54 9.96
N ALA A 6 -11.08 -34.51 9.06
CA ALA A 6 -9.99 -35.25 8.44
C ALA A 6 -9.25 -34.39 7.41
N ALA A 7 -9.99 -33.70 6.54
CA ALA A 7 -9.43 -32.81 5.53
C ALA A 7 -8.70 -31.62 6.16
N ASP A 8 -9.28 -31.02 7.21
CA ASP A 8 -8.66 -29.91 7.93
C ASP A 8 -7.36 -30.31 8.64
N ARG A 9 -7.35 -31.47 9.33
CA ARG A 9 -6.10 -31.98 9.93
C ARG A 9 -5.03 -32.24 8.89
N ARG A 10 -5.41 -32.78 7.74
CA ARG A 10 -4.47 -33.06 6.66
C ARG A 10 -3.87 -31.78 6.09
N LYS A 11 -4.72 -30.79 5.83
CA LYS A 11 -4.31 -29.44 5.42
C LYS A 11 -3.28 -28.86 6.39
N GLU A 12 -3.59 -28.83 7.69
CA GLU A 12 -2.67 -28.28 8.70
C GLU A 12 -1.38 -29.12 8.84
N THR A 13 -1.46 -30.42 8.61
CA THR A 13 -0.27 -31.30 8.57
C THR A 13 0.63 -30.96 7.38
N ILE A 14 0.06 -30.72 6.19
CA ILE A 14 0.85 -30.33 5.01
C ILE A 14 1.46 -28.93 5.22
N LYS A 15 0.65 -27.97 5.70
CA LYS A 15 1.08 -26.59 5.96
C LYS A 15 2.24 -26.50 6.94
N SER A 16 2.28 -27.36 7.96
CA SER A 16 3.35 -27.36 8.97
C SER A 16 4.64 -28.09 8.54
N ARG A 17 4.68 -28.64 7.32
CA ARG A 17 5.80 -29.43 6.78
C ARG A 17 6.37 -28.81 5.49
N VAL A 18 6.53 -27.49 5.45
CA VAL A 18 6.99 -26.78 4.24
C VAL A 18 8.36 -27.29 3.77
N ARG A 19 9.28 -27.57 4.69
CA ARG A 19 10.61 -28.08 4.31
C ARG A 19 10.52 -29.44 3.60
N ASP A 20 9.75 -30.36 4.15
CA ASP A 20 9.56 -31.70 3.57
C ASP A 20 8.93 -31.60 2.17
N VAL A 21 8.01 -30.66 1.97
CA VAL A 21 7.42 -30.37 0.66
C VAL A 21 8.45 -29.84 -0.33
N LEU A 22 9.32 -28.90 0.09
CA LEU A 22 10.41 -28.40 -0.77
C LEU A 22 11.34 -29.54 -1.19
N ASP A 23 11.72 -30.40 -0.25
CA ASP A 23 12.59 -31.54 -0.49
C ASP A 23 11.91 -32.56 -1.44
N ALA A 24 10.64 -32.89 -1.22
CA ALA A 24 9.86 -33.79 -2.07
C ALA A 24 9.67 -33.26 -3.50
N LEU A 25 9.55 -31.93 -3.65
CA LEU A 25 9.49 -31.25 -4.95
C LEU A 25 10.87 -31.07 -5.61
N ARG A 26 11.94 -31.54 -4.97
CA ARG A 26 13.34 -31.41 -5.42
C ARG A 26 13.73 -29.95 -5.68
N ILE A 27 13.28 -29.05 -4.82
CA ILE A 27 13.70 -27.66 -4.85
C ILE A 27 15.02 -27.57 -4.07
N GLU A 28 16.06 -27.07 -4.72
CA GLU A 28 17.37 -26.88 -4.06
C GLU A 28 17.25 -25.83 -2.96
N THR A 29 17.69 -26.21 -1.76
CA THR A 29 17.62 -25.38 -0.56
C THR A 29 19.00 -25.16 0.05
N HIS A 30 19.18 -24.02 0.70
CA HIS A 30 20.40 -23.64 1.41
C HIS A 30 20.06 -23.25 2.84
N ASP A 31 20.63 -23.97 3.80
CA ASP A 31 20.37 -23.73 5.22
C ASP A 31 21.16 -22.55 5.78
N ARG A 32 20.47 -21.65 6.51
CA ARG A 32 21.03 -20.45 7.13
C ARG A 32 20.65 -20.34 8.61
N GLY A 33 20.56 -21.48 9.30
CA GLY A 33 20.16 -21.56 10.70
C GLY A 33 18.64 -21.41 10.87
N ALA A 34 18.17 -20.21 11.25
CA ALA A 34 16.76 -19.97 11.56
C ALA A 34 15.83 -20.02 10.33
N TYR A 35 16.39 -19.92 9.13
CA TYR A 35 15.67 -19.92 7.87
C TYR A 35 16.36 -20.77 6.81
N VAL A 36 15.60 -21.08 5.75
CA VAL A 36 16.07 -21.84 4.59
C VAL A 36 15.89 -20.98 3.36
N MET A 37 16.94 -20.78 2.58
CA MET A 37 16.85 -20.04 1.32
C MET A 37 16.73 -20.99 0.12
N PHE A 38 16.00 -20.58 -0.91
CA PHE A 38 15.85 -21.33 -2.16
C PHE A 38 15.46 -20.40 -3.31
N ARG A 39 15.52 -20.91 -4.54
CA ARG A 39 15.07 -20.17 -5.73
C ARG A 39 13.56 -20.03 -5.75
N CYS A 40 13.07 -18.87 -6.17
CA CYS A 40 11.63 -18.61 -6.18
C CYS A 40 10.91 -19.63 -7.10
N PRO A 41 9.85 -20.31 -6.62
CA PRO A 41 9.08 -21.24 -7.46
C PRO A 41 8.10 -20.53 -8.40
N CYS A 42 8.00 -19.20 -8.34
CA CYS A 42 7.07 -18.42 -9.15
C CYS A 42 7.55 -18.37 -10.61
N LEU A 43 6.71 -18.84 -11.55
CA LEU A 43 7.05 -18.88 -12.98
C LEU A 43 7.32 -17.50 -13.61
N GLU A 44 6.86 -16.43 -12.98
CA GLU A 44 7.04 -15.05 -13.45
C GLU A 44 8.31 -14.39 -12.90
N HIS A 45 9.06 -15.10 -12.06
CA HIS A 45 10.27 -14.60 -11.44
C HIS A 45 11.39 -15.64 -11.58
N ASP A 46 12.25 -15.42 -12.57
CA ASP A 46 13.45 -16.23 -12.79
C ASP A 46 14.63 -15.60 -12.04
N ASP A 47 15.03 -16.20 -10.92
CA ASP A 47 16.13 -15.73 -10.10
C ASP A 47 17.40 -16.57 -10.31
N ASN A 48 18.49 -15.90 -10.71
CA ASN A 48 19.80 -16.57 -10.82
C ASN A 48 20.39 -16.90 -9.43
N THR A 49 19.91 -16.22 -8.39
CA THR A 49 20.32 -16.41 -6.99
C THR A 49 19.10 -16.70 -6.11
N PRO A 50 19.22 -17.56 -5.08
CA PRO A 50 18.10 -17.87 -4.18
C PRO A 50 17.49 -16.60 -3.54
N SER A 51 16.24 -16.28 -3.88
CA SER A 51 15.51 -15.09 -3.37
C SER A 51 14.30 -15.42 -2.48
N ALA A 52 13.93 -16.69 -2.35
CA ALA A 52 12.85 -17.17 -1.50
C ALA A 52 13.38 -17.72 -0.17
N VAL A 53 12.64 -17.48 0.91
CA VAL A 53 12.99 -17.85 2.27
C VAL A 53 11.83 -18.53 2.97
N LEU A 54 12.09 -19.72 3.53
CA LEU A 54 11.22 -20.40 4.48
C LEU A 54 11.62 -20.01 5.90
N TYR A 55 10.66 -19.45 6.64
CA TYR A 55 10.77 -19.17 8.06
C TYR A 55 10.37 -20.41 8.86
N ARG A 56 11.36 -21.19 9.34
CA ARG A 56 11.15 -22.52 9.94
C ARG A 56 10.14 -22.53 11.10
N ASN A 57 10.18 -21.54 11.97
CA ASN A 57 9.27 -21.50 13.13
C ASN A 57 7.84 -21.15 12.74
N ALA A 58 7.67 -20.36 11.68
CA ALA A 58 6.36 -19.86 11.24
C ALA A 58 5.76 -20.68 10.09
N GLN A 59 6.53 -21.59 9.49
CA GLN A 59 6.11 -22.47 8.39
C GLN A 59 5.43 -21.72 7.23
N TYR A 60 6.01 -20.58 6.84
CA TYR A 60 5.63 -19.88 5.62
C TYR A 60 6.87 -19.49 4.82
N VAL A 61 6.65 -19.24 3.53
CA VAL A 61 7.65 -18.81 2.56
C VAL A 61 7.36 -17.39 2.12
N GLU A 62 8.41 -16.63 1.90
CA GLU A 62 8.36 -15.31 1.26
C GLU A 62 9.51 -15.18 0.26
N CYS A 63 9.24 -14.64 -0.92
CA CYS A 63 10.24 -14.25 -1.90
C CYS A 63 10.44 -12.74 -1.87
N PHE A 64 11.65 -12.30 -1.57
CA PHE A 64 11.97 -10.88 -1.50
C PHE A 64 12.13 -10.22 -2.88
N GLY A 65 12.32 -11.02 -3.94
CA GLY A 65 12.44 -10.51 -5.31
C GLY A 65 11.08 -10.12 -5.91
N CYS A 66 10.10 -11.02 -5.84
CA CYS A 66 8.77 -10.80 -6.43
C CYS A 66 7.66 -10.52 -5.41
N GLY A 67 7.96 -10.56 -4.11
CA GLY A 67 6.99 -10.33 -3.02
C GLY A 67 6.00 -11.47 -2.79
N TRP A 68 6.13 -12.60 -3.50
CA TRP A 68 5.24 -13.75 -3.30
C TRP A 68 5.39 -14.33 -1.89
N ARG A 69 4.28 -14.62 -1.22
CA ARG A 69 4.23 -15.23 0.11
C ARG A 69 3.20 -16.36 0.12
N GLY A 70 3.50 -17.45 0.82
CA GLY A 70 2.60 -18.60 0.93
C GLY A 70 3.04 -19.65 1.94
N ASP A 71 2.29 -20.75 2.02
CA ASP A 71 2.63 -21.94 2.79
C ASP A 71 2.97 -23.13 1.88
N ALA A 72 3.07 -24.34 2.46
CA ALA A 72 3.37 -25.56 1.71
C ALA A 72 2.42 -25.80 0.52
N LEU A 73 1.13 -25.51 0.68
CA LEU A 73 0.12 -25.71 -0.36
C LEU A 73 0.31 -24.71 -1.51
N ASP A 74 0.68 -23.47 -1.21
CA ASP A 74 1.00 -22.48 -2.24
C ASP A 74 2.26 -22.88 -3.03
N VAL A 75 3.28 -23.42 -2.35
CA VAL A 75 4.48 -23.97 -3.01
C VAL A 75 4.12 -25.12 -3.97
N ILE A 76 3.31 -26.08 -3.50
CA ILE A 76 2.83 -27.21 -4.31
C ILE A 76 2.07 -26.70 -5.53
N ALA A 77 1.14 -25.77 -5.31
CA ALA A 77 0.31 -25.22 -6.36
C ALA A 77 1.15 -24.53 -7.44
N LEU A 78 2.10 -23.67 -7.06
CA LEU A 78 3.02 -23.03 -8.00
C LEU A 78 3.83 -24.06 -8.79
N LYS A 79 4.44 -25.04 -8.11
CA LYS A 79 5.32 -26.02 -8.77
C LYS A 79 4.55 -26.95 -9.70
N ARG A 80 3.28 -27.23 -9.41
CA ARG A 80 2.39 -28.07 -10.23
C ARG A 80 1.55 -27.27 -11.24
N GLY A 81 1.60 -25.94 -11.20
CA GLY A 81 0.75 -25.08 -12.03
C GLY A 81 -0.74 -25.20 -11.71
N LEU A 82 -1.06 -25.49 -10.44
CA LEU A 82 -2.40 -25.51 -9.87
C LEU A 82 -2.73 -24.17 -9.21
N ASP A 83 -4.01 -23.92 -8.96
CA ASP A 83 -4.47 -22.76 -8.21
C ASP A 83 -5.16 -23.17 -6.90
N VAL A 84 -4.58 -22.80 -5.76
CA VAL A 84 -5.06 -23.17 -4.41
C VAL A 84 -6.52 -22.81 -4.16
N GLN A 85 -7.06 -21.75 -4.78
CA GLN A 85 -8.43 -21.31 -4.52
C GLN A 85 -9.49 -22.14 -5.26
N VAL A 86 -9.11 -22.78 -6.37
CA VAL A 86 -10.06 -23.51 -7.23
C VAL A 86 -9.78 -25.00 -7.24
N GLU A 87 -8.51 -25.37 -7.16
CA GLU A 87 -8.00 -26.74 -7.21
C GLU A 87 -7.47 -27.17 -5.85
N PHE A 88 -8.06 -26.64 -4.77
CA PHE A 88 -7.68 -26.95 -3.39
C PHE A 88 -7.66 -28.46 -3.11
N PRO A 89 -8.65 -29.27 -3.53
CA PRO A 89 -8.61 -30.71 -3.33
C PRO A 89 -7.42 -31.37 -4.02
N GLU A 90 -7.06 -30.94 -5.23
CA GLU A 90 -5.91 -31.45 -5.98
C GLU A 90 -4.60 -31.06 -5.31
N VAL A 91 -4.48 -29.82 -4.83
CA VAL A 91 -3.30 -29.36 -4.08
C VAL A 91 -3.14 -30.16 -2.78
N LEU A 92 -4.25 -30.47 -2.09
CA LEU A 92 -4.24 -31.32 -0.90
C LEU A 92 -3.87 -32.78 -1.23
N ASP A 93 -4.37 -33.34 -2.33
CA ASP A 93 -4.04 -34.70 -2.78
C ASP A 93 -2.55 -34.78 -3.16
N GLU A 94 -2.03 -33.80 -3.90
CA GLU A 94 -0.60 -33.71 -4.24
C GLU A 94 0.27 -33.57 -2.99
N GLY A 95 -0.12 -32.69 -2.06
CA GLY A 95 0.60 -32.53 -0.79
C GLY A 95 0.57 -33.79 0.07
N ALA A 96 -0.54 -34.52 0.06
CA ALA A 96 -0.65 -35.80 0.74
C ALA A 96 0.27 -36.84 0.11
N GLN A 97 0.29 -36.92 -1.22
CA GLN A 97 1.15 -37.85 -1.94
C GLN A 97 2.64 -37.54 -1.74
N LEU A 98 3.03 -36.26 -1.78
CA LEU A 98 4.43 -35.83 -1.57
C LEU A 98 4.94 -36.16 -0.15
N LEU A 99 4.04 -36.24 0.83
CA LEU A 99 4.36 -36.45 2.24
C LEU A 99 3.94 -37.85 2.74
N ASP A 100 3.60 -38.76 1.84
CA ASP A 100 3.11 -40.11 2.12
C ASP A 100 1.95 -40.15 3.15
N LEU A 101 1.06 -39.15 3.10
CA LEU A 101 -0.13 -39.07 3.93
C LEU A 101 -1.29 -39.85 3.27
N PRO A 102 -2.23 -40.41 4.07
CA PRO A 102 -3.39 -41.10 3.54
C PRO A 102 -4.21 -40.19 2.61
N SER A 103 -4.55 -40.67 1.41
CA SER A 103 -5.43 -39.95 0.49
C SER A 103 -6.85 -39.87 1.03
N SER A 104 -7.64 -38.88 0.58
CA SER A 104 -9.06 -38.83 0.97
C SER A 104 -9.77 -39.87 0.12
N PRO A 105 -10.75 -40.63 0.66
CA PRO A 105 -11.74 -41.23 -0.21
C PRO A 105 -12.33 -40.09 -1.03
N ARG A 106 -12.12 -40.12 -2.35
CA ARG A 106 -12.63 -39.09 -3.25
C ARG A 106 -14.14 -39.21 -3.27
N ASP A 107 -14.83 -38.22 -2.71
CA ASP A 107 -16.21 -37.96 -3.12
C ASP A 107 -16.15 -37.65 -4.62
N SER A 108 -16.61 -38.60 -5.41
CA SER A 108 -16.52 -38.63 -6.87
C SER A 108 -17.45 -37.61 -7.54
N GLY A 109 -17.78 -36.51 -6.85
CA GLY A 109 -18.25 -35.26 -7.43
C GLY A 109 -17.12 -34.56 -8.19
N ALA A 110 -16.44 -35.31 -9.06
CA ALA A 110 -15.40 -34.80 -9.93
C ALA A 110 -16.01 -33.69 -10.78
N ILE A 111 -15.65 -32.44 -10.46
CA ILE A 111 -15.81 -31.31 -11.36
C ILE A 111 -15.26 -31.80 -12.70
N SER A 112 -16.12 -31.82 -13.72
CA SER A 112 -15.78 -32.40 -15.02
C SER A 112 -14.48 -31.78 -15.51
N SER A 113 -13.62 -32.58 -16.16
CA SER A 113 -12.39 -32.06 -16.77
C SER A 113 -12.65 -30.84 -17.66
N LYS A 114 -13.84 -30.78 -18.27
CA LYS A 114 -14.34 -29.64 -19.06
C LYS A 114 -14.54 -28.37 -18.24
N ASP A 115 -15.11 -28.47 -17.04
CA ASP A 115 -15.36 -27.30 -16.17
C ASP A 115 -14.04 -26.71 -15.67
N ARG A 116 -13.06 -27.57 -15.38
CA ARG A 116 -11.70 -27.15 -15.00
C ARG A 116 -10.99 -26.43 -16.13
N GLU A 117 -11.05 -27.00 -17.33
CA GLU A 117 -10.46 -26.37 -18.52
C GLU A 117 -11.10 -25.00 -18.81
N THR A 118 -12.41 -24.90 -18.63
CA THR A 118 -13.17 -23.64 -18.79
C THR A 118 -12.72 -22.58 -17.78
N LYS A 119 -12.70 -22.90 -16.48
CA LYS A 119 -12.22 -21.97 -15.43
C LYS A 119 -10.76 -21.55 -15.65
N ARG A 120 -9.90 -22.48 -16.11
CA ARG A 120 -8.50 -22.19 -16.43
C ARG A 120 -8.38 -21.22 -17.62
N LYS A 121 -9.20 -21.42 -18.66
CA LYS A 121 -9.29 -20.51 -19.82
C LYS A 121 -9.78 -19.12 -19.40
N GLU A 122 -10.83 -19.03 -18.59
CA GLU A 122 -11.37 -17.76 -18.08
C GLU A 122 -10.33 -16.97 -17.27
N ARG A 123 -9.57 -17.64 -16.39
CA ARG A 123 -8.52 -16.97 -15.60
C ARG A 123 -7.32 -16.54 -16.45
N ARG A 124 -6.90 -17.36 -17.42
CA ARG A 124 -5.88 -16.96 -18.40
C ARG A 124 -6.35 -15.73 -19.18
N ALA A 125 -7.58 -15.74 -19.68
CA ALA A 125 -8.17 -14.59 -20.36
C ALA A 125 -8.24 -13.35 -19.45
N LYS A 126 -8.64 -13.51 -18.17
CA LYS A 126 -8.66 -12.42 -17.19
C LYS A 126 -7.27 -11.87 -16.88
N LYS A 127 -6.26 -12.74 -16.76
CA LYS A 127 -4.87 -12.36 -16.53
C LYS A 127 -4.27 -11.64 -17.74
N GLU A 128 -4.49 -12.17 -18.94
CA GLU A 128 -4.08 -11.53 -20.19
C GLU A 128 -4.77 -10.18 -20.39
N HIS A 129 -6.07 -10.09 -20.09
CA HIS A 129 -6.82 -8.85 -20.12
C HIS A 129 -6.23 -7.82 -19.15
N ARG A 130 -5.97 -8.22 -17.89
CA ARG A 130 -5.32 -7.37 -16.89
C ARG A 130 -3.93 -6.93 -17.34
N GLN A 131 -3.12 -7.83 -17.89
CA GLN A 131 -1.77 -7.50 -18.36
C GLN A 131 -1.81 -6.49 -19.52
N ARG A 132 -2.75 -6.66 -20.46
CA ARG A 132 -2.97 -5.70 -21.55
C ARG A 132 -3.45 -4.35 -21.03
N ALA A 133 -4.29 -4.32 -20.00
CA ALA A 133 -4.74 -3.08 -19.38
C ALA A 133 -3.56 -2.34 -18.71
N ILE A 134 -2.72 -3.05 -17.94
CA ILE A 134 -1.50 -2.51 -17.34
C ILE A 134 -0.56 -1.96 -18.42
N GLU A 135 -0.32 -2.71 -19.49
CA GLU A 135 0.58 -2.27 -20.57
C GLU A 135 0.06 -1.03 -21.29
N ARG A 136 -1.25 -0.97 -21.59
CA ARG A 136 -1.88 0.23 -22.16
C ARG A 136 -1.73 1.42 -21.22
N ALA A 137 -1.84 1.21 -19.93
CA ALA A 137 -1.73 2.28 -18.95
C ALA A 137 -0.29 2.78 -18.77
N LYS A 138 0.71 1.89 -18.89
CA LYS A 138 2.11 2.32 -19.00
C LYS A 138 2.34 3.20 -20.23
N GLN A 139 1.82 2.79 -21.39
CA GLN A 139 1.89 3.59 -22.61
C GLN A 139 1.18 4.94 -22.46
N GLU A 140 0.07 4.96 -21.71
CA GLU A 140 -0.67 6.19 -21.42
C GLU A 140 0.11 7.15 -20.53
N VAL A 141 0.71 6.64 -19.45
CA VAL A 141 1.61 7.41 -18.59
C VAL A 141 2.73 8.05 -19.41
N ASP A 142 3.31 7.29 -20.33
CA ASP A 142 4.42 7.75 -21.16
C ASP A 142 3.98 8.86 -22.10
N ARG A 143 2.82 8.67 -22.74
CA ARG A 143 2.17 9.67 -23.57
C ARG A 143 1.87 10.96 -22.79
N ILE A 144 1.37 10.85 -21.56
CA ILE A 144 1.09 12.01 -20.70
C ILE A 144 2.38 12.76 -20.36
N ILE A 145 3.43 12.04 -19.97
CA ILE A 145 4.73 12.63 -19.62
C ILE A 145 5.37 13.33 -20.83
N GLU A 146 5.29 12.73 -22.01
CA GLU A 146 5.81 13.34 -23.24
C GLU A 146 4.98 14.56 -23.67
N ALA A 147 3.65 14.48 -23.56
CA ALA A 147 2.74 15.55 -23.98
C ALA A 147 2.74 16.76 -23.04
N SER A 148 3.16 16.62 -21.79
CA SER A 148 3.18 17.73 -20.82
C SER A 148 4.20 18.82 -21.19
N GLY A 149 5.25 18.47 -21.97
CA GLY A 149 6.39 19.35 -22.23
C GLY A 149 7.32 19.56 -21.02
N ASP A 150 6.97 18.99 -19.86
CA ASP A 150 7.68 19.12 -18.59
C ASP A 150 8.75 18.03 -18.41
N SER A 151 8.92 17.13 -19.39
CA SER A 151 9.81 15.96 -19.28
C SER A 151 11.29 16.29 -19.08
N ASN A 152 11.69 17.54 -19.38
CA ASN A 152 13.07 18.02 -19.24
C ASN A 152 13.32 18.76 -17.92
N LEU A 153 12.27 18.98 -17.11
CA LEU A 153 12.40 19.63 -15.82
C LEU A 153 13.00 18.65 -14.80
N SER A 154 13.89 19.17 -13.96
CA SER A 154 14.37 18.47 -12.77
C SER A 154 13.23 18.31 -11.75
N TYR A 155 13.45 17.42 -10.77
CA TYR A 155 12.47 17.26 -9.69
C TYR A 155 12.24 18.57 -8.93
N ASP A 156 13.30 19.32 -8.61
CA ASP A 156 13.17 20.56 -7.84
C ASP A 156 12.44 21.65 -8.62
N GLU A 157 12.62 21.73 -9.95
CA GLU A 157 11.85 22.65 -10.80
C GLU A 157 10.36 22.28 -10.81
N MET A 158 10.02 21.00 -10.98
CA MET A 158 8.63 20.54 -10.93
C MET A 158 8.00 20.71 -9.54
N ALA A 159 8.74 20.40 -8.48
CA ALA A 159 8.29 20.58 -7.10
C ALA A 159 8.04 22.06 -6.80
N LYS A 160 8.92 22.95 -7.26
CA LYS A 160 8.73 24.40 -7.15
C LYS A 160 7.51 24.87 -7.94
N ALA A 161 7.34 24.42 -9.18
CA ALA A 161 6.16 24.79 -9.98
C ALA A 161 4.85 24.37 -9.30
N LEU A 162 4.83 23.19 -8.65
CA LEU A 162 3.67 22.73 -7.91
C LEU A 162 3.42 23.56 -6.63
N VAL A 163 4.48 23.93 -5.90
CA VAL A 163 4.39 24.82 -4.73
C VAL A 163 3.86 26.20 -5.13
N ASP A 164 4.39 26.78 -6.22
CA ASP A 164 3.98 28.08 -6.73
C ASP A 164 2.51 28.07 -7.21
N ALA A 165 2.03 26.93 -7.71
CA ALA A 165 0.65 26.73 -8.15
C ALA A 165 -0.32 26.35 -7.01
N SER A 166 0.18 26.12 -5.80
CA SER A 166 -0.63 25.67 -4.65
C SER A 166 -1.70 26.72 -4.27
N PRO A 167 -3.00 26.35 -4.17
CA PRO A 167 -4.07 27.28 -3.83
C PRO A 167 -3.88 27.97 -2.47
N ILE A 168 -3.29 27.26 -1.51
CA ILE A 168 -2.84 27.83 -0.24
C ILE A 168 -1.31 27.94 -0.29
N PRO A 169 -0.72 29.12 -0.02
CA PRO A 169 0.72 29.29 -0.01
C PRO A 169 1.38 28.28 0.92
N VAL A 170 2.26 27.46 0.36
CA VAL A 170 3.04 26.49 1.12
C VAL A 170 4.27 27.21 1.67
N PRO A 171 4.51 27.21 2.99
CA PRO A 171 5.67 27.89 3.56
C PRO A 171 6.95 27.21 3.11
N ASP A 172 7.95 28.01 2.78
CA ASP A 172 9.32 27.53 2.68
C ASP A 172 9.74 26.94 4.05
N SER A 173 10.60 25.91 4.02
CA SER A 173 10.93 25.06 5.17
C SER A 173 11.47 25.79 6.41
N GLU A 174 11.81 27.08 6.31
CA GLU A 174 12.37 27.91 7.38
C GLU A 174 11.34 28.75 8.15
N ALA A 175 10.08 28.84 7.71
CA ALA A 175 9.08 29.72 8.34
C ALA A 175 8.55 29.19 9.71
N SER A 176 8.10 30.12 10.56
CA SER A 176 7.72 29.88 11.97
C SER A 176 6.50 28.98 12.18
N GLU A 177 5.65 28.84 11.17
CA GLU A 177 4.54 27.88 11.16
C GLU A 177 4.98 26.63 10.40
N SER A 178 5.15 25.51 11.10
CA SER A 178 5.55 24.26 10.44
C SER A 178 4.53 23.89 9.35
N ALA A 179 4.97 23.49 8.16
CA ALA A 179 4.09 23.06 7.08
C ALA A 179 3.08 21.97 7.52
N ALA A 180 3.44 21.13 8.51
CA ALA A 180 2.51 20.21 9.17
C ALA A 180 1.34 20.93 9.85
N HIS A 181 1.60 22.00 10.60
CA HIS A 181 0.55 22.76 11.27
C HIS A 181 -0.45 23.33 10.25
N LEU A 182 0.08 23.97 9.21
CA LEU A 182 -0.74 24.52 8.14
C LEU A 182 -1.59 23.44 7.45
N MET A 183 -0.98 22.30 7.09
CA MET A 183 -1.69 21.17 6.48
C MET A 183 -2.80 20.65 7.40
N VAL A 184 -2.49 20.35 8.66
CA VAL A 184 -3.45 19.74 9.59
C VAL A 184 -4.58 20.70 9.91
N ARG A 185 -4.30 21.98 10.17
CA ARG A 185 -5.33 23.01 10.40
C ARG A 185 -6.25 23.14 9.19
N THR A 186 -5.69 23.17 7.98
CA THR A 186 -6.47 23.30 6.75
C THR A 186 -7.38 22.10 6.52
N LEU A 187 -6.88 20.88 6.72
CA LEU A 187 -7.60 19.66 6.36
C LEU A 187 -8.52 19.14 7.48
N PHE A 188 -8.25 19.48 8.74
CA PHE A 188 -8.90 18.86 9.89
C PHE A 188 -9.32 19.86 10.98
N ALA A 189 -9.48 21.16 10.66
CA ALA A 189 -9.97 22.16 11.61
C ALA A 189 -11.22 21.66 12.36
N GLY A 190 -11.18 21.72 13.69
CA GLY A 190 -12.29 21.32 14.56
C GLY A 190 -12.56 19.80 14.60
N LYS A 191 -11.72 18.96 14.00
CA LYS A 191 -11.88 17.51 13.97
C LYS A 191 -10.96 16.80 14.96
N ARG A 192 -11.27 15.54 15.26
CA ARG A 192 -10.40 14.64 16.04
C ARG A 192 -9.59 13.75 15.13
N ILE A 193 -8.28 13.80 15.24
CA ILE A 193 -7.35 13.05 14.39
C ILE A 193 -6.43 12.17 15.22
N TRP A 194 -5.87 11.14 14.62
CA TRP A 194 -4.77 10.41 15.22
C TRP A 194 -3.43 11.03 14.84
N LEU A 195 -2.59 11.30 15.83
CA LEU A 195 -1.18 11.65 15.65
C LEU A 195 -0.31 10.63 16.37
N GLY A 196 0.72 10.13 15.68
CA GLY A 196 1.62 9.16 16.28
C GLY A 196 2.90 8.93 15.51
N ARG A 197 3.62 7.89 15.91
CA ARG A 197 4.92 7.48 15.38
C ARG A 197 4.97 5.97 15.26
N PHE A 198 5.85 5.45 14.41
CA PHE A 198 6.26 4.05 14.52
C PHE A 198 7.32 3.92 15.59
N SER A 199 7.15 3.00 16.54
CA SER A 199 8.30 2.52 17.30
C SER A 199 9.10 1.50 16.49
N SER A 200 10.32 1.23 16.93
CA SER A 200 11.22 0.23 16.34
C SER A 200 10.66 -1.19 16.33
N ASP A 201 9.63 -1.47 17.13
CA ASP A 201 8.85 -2.71 17.15
C ASP A 201 7.80 -2.80 16.03
N GLY A 202 7.68 -1.76 15.18
CA GLY A 202 6.68 -1.68 14.12
C GLY A 202 5.26 -1.37 14.62
N ILE A 203 5.06 -1.20 15.94
CA ILE A 203 3.77 -0.87 16.53
C ILE A 203 3.61 0.66 16.51
N PRO A 204 2.57 1.19 15.86
CA PRO A 204 2.29 2.61 15.91
C PRO A 204 1.93 3.03 17.34
N LYS A 205 2.68 3.99 17.89
CA LYS A 205 2.39 4.64 19.17
C LYS A 205 1.91 6.04 18.88
N GLY A 206 0.68 6.35 19.27
CA GLY A 206 0.09 7.65 19.05
C GLY A 206 -1.11 7.86 19.94
N ARG A 207 -1.78 8.99 19.77
CA ARG A 207 -3.00 9.34 20.46
C ARG A 207 -3.95 10.07 19.52
N ILE A 208 -5.23 10.02 19.85
CA ILE A 208 -6.24 10.85 19.20
C ILE A 208 -6.22 12.22 19.88
N VAL A 209 -6.16 13.28 19.08
CA VAL A 209 -6.12 14.67 19.55
C VAL A 209 -7.20 15.48 18.85
N ASP A 210 -7.77 16.44 19.57
CA ASP A 210 -8.60 17.47 18.99
C ASP A 210 -7.70 18.48 18.25
N VAL A 211 -8.04 18.78 16.99
CA VAL A 211 -7.36 19.80 16.19
C VAL A 211 -7.88 21.16 16.61
N THR A 212 -7.28 21.68 17.69
CA THR A 212 -7.40 23.08 18.12
C THR A 212 -6.07 23.78 17.86
N GLU A 213 -6.09 25.10 17.72
CA GLU A 213 -4.91 25.89 17.35
C GLU A 213 -3.78 25.72 18.38
N ASP A 214 -4.10 25.74 19.68
CA ASP A 214 -3.10 25.65 20.75
C ASP A 214 -2.57 24.22 20.98
N SER A 215 -3.43 23.21 20.91
CA SER A 215 -3.03 21.81 21.21
C SER A 215 -2.07 21.27 20.16
N LEU A 216 -2.32 21.56 18.89
CA LEU A 216 -1.60 20.97 17.77
C LEU A 216 -0.17 21.52 17.65
N VAL A 217 0.02 22.82 17.86
CA VAL A 217 1.34 23.47 17.78
C VAL A 217 2.31 22.83 18.79
N CYS A 218 1.87 22.63 20.03
CA CYS A 218 2.69 21.99 21.06
C CYS A 218 3.09 20.55 20.68
N GLU A 219 2.16 19.76 20.14
CA GLU A 219 2.46 18.38 19.69
C GLU A 219 3.48 18.35 18.56
N LEU A 220 3.29 19.18 17.54
CA LEU A 220 4.16 19.25 16.37
C LEU A 220 5.57 19.72 16.75
N GLN A 221 5.66 20.76 17.58
CA GLN A 221 6.94 21.26 18.09
C GLN A 221 7.66 20.22 18.96
N ALA A 222 6.94 19.55 19.87
CA ALA A 222 7.52 18.51 20.70
C ALA A 222 7.98 17.29 19.88
N ALA A 223 7.27 16.94 18.81
CA ALA A 223 7.66 15.89 17.89
C ALA A 223 8.91 16.27 17.08
N LYS A 224 8.96 17.50 16.55
CA LYS A 224 10.11 18.05 15.82
C LYS A 224 11.36 18.10 16.70
N ALA A 225 11.25 18.59 17.93
CA ALA A 225 12.36 18.66 18.88
C ALA A 225 12.98 17.29 19.23
N LYS A 226 12.19 16.22 19.11
CA LYS A 226 12.63 14.84 19.34
C LYS A 226 13.13 14.13 18.07
N GLY A 227 13.09 14.79 16.91
CA GLY A 227 13.44 14.19 15.62
C GLY A 227 12.53 13.01 15.24
N ASN A 228 11.27 13.04 15.68
CA ASN A 228 10.35 11.91 15.48
C ASN A 228 9.73 11.92 14.07
N ASP A 229 9.55 10.71 13.50
CA ASP A 229 8.73 10.47 12.29
C ASP A 229 7.24 10.55 12.66
N LEU A 230 6.72 11.78 12.77
CA LEU A 230 5.32 12.01 13.12
C LEU A 230 4.41 11.69 11.92
N ARG A 231 3.29 11.05 12.22
CA ARG A 231 2.35 10.55 11.24
C ARG A 231 0.91 10.89 11.62
N LEU A 232 0.09 10.97 10.58
CA LEU A 232 -1.33 11.29 10.61
C LEU A 232 -2.10 10.25 9.78
N THR A 233 -3.34 9.97 10.17
CA THR A 233 -4.27 9.18 9.33
C THR A 233 -5.19 10.08 8.51
N PRO A 234 -5.73 9.61 7.37
CA PRO A 234 -6.62 10.40 6.52
C PRO A 234 -8.07 10.44 7.02
N SER A 235 -8.30 9.90 8.21
CA SER A 235 -9.60 9.77 8.85
C SER A 235 -9.65 10.52 10.17
N THR A 236 -10.88 10.81 10.59
CA THR A 236 -11.21 11.35 11.90
C THR A 236 -11.76 10.25 12.81
N TYR A 237 -11.79 10.51 14.11
CA TYR A 237 -12.11 9.50 15.12
C TYR A 237 -13.28 9.93 16.00
N LEU A 238 -14.00 8.93 16.49
CA LEU A 238 -15.08 9.11 17.46
C LEU A 238 -14.54 9.72 18.76
N CYS A 239 -15.40 10.45 19.46
CA CYS A 239 -15.10 10.99 20.78
C CYS A 239 -14.71 9.85 21.75
N MET A 240 -13.86 10.17 22.72
CA MET A 240 -13.40 9.27 23.80
C MET A 240 -12.54 8.06 23.37
N GLN A 241 -12.22 7.92 22.08
CA GLN A 241 -11.30 6.89 21.62
C GLN A 241 -9.85 7.34 21.78
N ASP A 242 -8.97 6.41 22.17
CA ASP A 242 -7.51 6.62 22.31
C ASP A 242 -6.70 5.74 21.34
N HIS A 243 -7.36 4.80 20.66
CA HIS A 243 -6.73 3.83 19.77
C HIS A 243 -7.06 4.04 18.29
N ARG A 244 -6.04 3.82 17.45
CA ARG A 244 -6.13 3.86 16.00
C ARG A 244 -6.63 2.54 15.43
N ARG A 245 -7.95 2.34 15.41
CA ARG A 245 -8.63 1.16 14.86
C ARG A 245 -9.72 1.56 13.89
N GLY A 246 -10.02 0.68 12.93
CA GLY A 246 -11.06 0.94 11.92
C GLY A 246 -12.44 1.16 12.56
N GLU A 247 -12.76 0.44 13.63
CA GLU A 247 -14.00 0.60 14.41
C GLU A 247 -14.13 1.95 15.12
N ASN A 248 -13.02 2.65 15.33
CA ASN A 248 -12.97 3.96 15.99
C ASN A 248 -13.01 5.13 14.99
N VAL A 249 -12.94 4.84 13.68
CA VAL A 249 -13.00 5.86 12.63
C VAL A 249 -14.42 6.41 12.57
N HIS A 250 -14.55 7.73 12.73
CA HIS A 250 -15.80 8.44 12.54
C HIS A 250 -16.08 8.65 11.06
N GLU A 251 -15.11 9.22 10.34
CA GLU A 251 -15.21 9.54 8.92
C GLU A 251 -13.84 9.37 8.25
N GLN A 252 -13.80 8.80 7.05
CA GLN A 252 -12.63 8.90 6.18
C GLN A 252 -12.75 10.17 5.34
N CYS A 253 -12.16 11.27 5.79
CA CYS A 253 -12.25 12.55 5.08
C CYS A 253 -11.47 12.54 3.77
N TYR A 254 -10.37 11.79 3.72
CA TYR A 254 -9.46 11.78 2.58
C TYR A 254 -9.05 10.36 2.20
N ALA A 255 -8.62 10.20 0.96
CA ALA A 255 -7.84 9.04 0.53
C ALA A 255 -6.41 9.47 0.26
N VAL A 256 -5.45 8.56 0.46
CA VAL A 256 -4.05 8.81 0.14
C VAL A 256 -3.62 7.85 -0.95
N LEU A 257 -3.19 8.41 -2.07
CA LEU A 257 -2.54 7.67 -3.14
C LEU A 257 -1.02 7.77 -2.91
N GLU A 258 -0.34 6.64 -2.87
CA GLU A 258 1.11 6.59 -2.74
C GLU A 258 1.73 6.24 -4.10
N MET A 259 2.79 6.95 -4.47
CA MET A 259 3.60 6.64 -5.65
C MET A 259 5.02 6.41 -5.21
N ASP A 260 5.46 5.16 -5.21
CA ASP A 260 6.82 4.76 -4.84
C ASP A 260 7.49 3.84 -5.87
N GLU A 261 6.77 3.56 -6.95
CA GLU A 261 7.17 2.85 -8.16
C GLU A 261 6.38 3.39 -9.36
N LEU A 262 6.93 3.26 -10.56
CA LEU A 262 6.22 3.58 -11.80
C LEU A 262 6.53 2.47 -12.81
N ARG A 263 5.51 2.03 -13.55
CA ARG A 263 5.61 0.91 -14.50
C ARG A 263 6.04 -0.42 -13.86
N GLY A 264 5.85 -0.60 -12.55
CA GLY A 264 6.26 -1.79 -11.80
C GLY A 264 7.78 -1.89 -11.61
N ARG A 265 8.51 -0.77 -11.77
CA ARG A 265 9.94 -0.69 -11.49
C ARG A 265 10.16 0.16 -10.24
N LYS A 266 10.81 -0.44 -9.24
CA LYS A 266 11.29 0.28 -8.05
C LYS A 266 12.60 1.00 -8.42
N PRO A 267 12.78 2.28 -8.07
CA PRO A 267 14.04 2.98 -8.31
C PRO A 267 15.11 2.47 -7.34
N GLU A 268 16.33 2.30 -7.84
CA GLU A 268 17.46 1.74 -7.07
C GLU A 268 18.56 2.77 -6.80
N SER A 269 18.62 3.85 -7.57
CA SER A 269 19.59 4.94 -7.40
C SER A 269 18.92 6.26 -6.99
N ALA A 270 19.72 7.22 -6.49
CA ALA A 270 19.23 8.55 -6.17
C ALA A 270 18.65 9.27 -7.40
N ASP A 271 19.32 9.14 -8.55
CA ASP A 271 18.88 9.73 -9.81
C ASP A 271 17.57 9.10 -10.30
N GLU A 272 17.42 7.76 -10.17
CA GLU A 272 16.17 7.07 -10.51
C GLU A 272 15.02 7.46 -9.57
N ILE A 273 15.32 7.71 -8.29
CA ILE A 273 14.33 8.24 -7.33
C ILE A 273 13.89 9.64 -7.74
N GLU A 274 14.82 10.49 -8.15
CA GLU A 274 14.53 11.86 -8.58
C GLU A 274 13.71 11.87 -9.89
N GLU A 275 14.10 11.07 -10.88
CA GLU A 275 13.37 10.88 -12.13
C GLU A 275 11.95 10.34 -11.87
N LEU A 276 11.82 9.32 -11.01
CA LEU A 276 10.51 8.78 -10.62
C LEU A 276 9.63 9.89 -10.05
N LYS A 277 10.13 10.64 -9.08
CA LYS A 277 9.37 11.71 -8.42
C LYS A 277 8.95 12.80 -9.40
N CYS A 278 9.85 13.23 -10.29
CA CYS A 278 9.53 14.21 -11.32
C CYS A 278 8.35 13.73 -12.19
N ARG A 279 8.41 12.48 -12.67
CA ARG A 279 7.32 11.87 -13.45
C ARG A 279 6.01 11.76 -12.67
N CYS A 280 6.09 11.40 -11.39
CA CYS A 280 4.91 11.37 -10.52
C CYS A 280 4.28 12.77 -10.38
N LEU A 281 5.08 13.84 -10.22
CA LEU A 281 4.55 15.20 -10.17
C LEU A 281 3.85 15.62 -11.48
N ILE A 282 4.42 15.25 -12.63
CA ILE A 282 3.79 15.48 -13.94
C ILE A 282 2.42 14.78 -14.02
N LEU A 283 2.33 13.51 -13.57
CA LEU A 283 1.08 12.77 -13.54
C LEU A 283 0.06 13.38 -12.59
N ILE A 284 0.48 13.80 -11.40
CA ILE A 284 -0.40 14.47 -10.41
C ILE A 284 -0.98 15.76 -11.00
N LYS A 285 -0.13 16.57 -11.65
CA LYS A 285 -0.56 17.80 -12.35
C LYS A 285 -1.60 17.46 -13.42
N TRP A 286 -1.31 16.51 -14.31
CA TRP A 286 -2.23 16.11 -15.37
C TRP A 286 -3.58 15.60 -14.83
N LEU A 287 -3.56 14.73 -13.81
CA LEU A 287 -4.76 14.18 -13.17
C LEU A 287 -5.63 15.27 -12.53
N THR A 288 -4.99 16.31 -12.00
CA THR A 288 -5.65 17.46 -11.39
C THR A 288 -6.29 18.35 -12.46
N GLU A 289 -5.54 18.68 -13.52
CA GLU A 289 -6.01 19.52 -14.63
C GLU A 289 -7.18 18.89 -15.40
N HIS A 290 -7.22 17.56 -15.47
CA HIS A 290 -8.30 16.81 -16.15
C HIS A 290 -9.45 16.42 -15.21
N GLY A 291 -9.42 16.84 -13.94
CA GLY A 291 -10.50 16.57 -12.98
C GLY A 291 -10.68 15.09 -12.63
N VAL A 292 -9.64 14.28 -12.82
CA VAL A 292 -9.62 12.86 -12.44
C VAL A 292 -9.55 12.76 -10.92
N ILE A 293 -8.66 13.55 -10.30
CA ILE A 293 -8.54 13.66 -8.84
C ILE A 293 -8.62 15.12 -8.42
N ARG A 294 -8.97 15.34 -7.15
CA ARG A 294 -8.87 16.64 -6.48
C ARG A 294 -7.86 16.52 -5.33
N PRO A 295 -6.60 16.92 -5.54
CA PRO A 295 -5.61 16.87 -4.46
C PRO A 295 -5.87 18.00 -3.46
N VAL A 296 -5.94 17.62 -2.18
CA VAL A 296 -5.98 18.56 -1.05
C VAL A 296 -4.60 18.76 -0.44
N ALA A 297 -3.70 17.79 -0.58
CA ALA A 297 -2.29 17.96 -0.24
C ALA A 297 -1.39 17.01 -1.05
N VAL A 298 -0.18 17.46 -1.36
CA VAL A 298 0.88 16.60 -1.91
C VAL A 298 2.09 16.70 -1.00
N VAL A 299 2.57 15.57 -0.50
CA VAL A 299 3.70 15.50 0.43
C VAL A 299 4.81 14.65 -0.17
N ASP A 300 5.99 15.24 -0.36
CA ASP A 300 7.22 14.48 -0.52
C ASP A 300 7.62 13.90 0.83
N THR A 301 7.70 12.58 0.92
CA THR A 301 8.02 11.89 2.17
C THR A 301 9.49 12.01 2.61
N GLY A 302 10.36 12.58 1.79
CA GLY A 302 11.81 12.61 2.00
C GLY A 302 12.54 11.35 1.52
N ASN A 303 11.85 10.38 0.91
CA ASN A 303 12.48 9.20 0.30
C ASN A 303 12.00 9.04 -1.14
N LYS A 304 11.62 7.85 -1.59
CA LYS A 304 11.14 7.60 -2.95
C LYS A 304 9.65 7.89 -3.15
N SER A 305 8.87 7.96 -2.08
CA SER A 305 7.41 8.03 -2.16
C SER A 305 6.90 9.48 -2.18
N LEU A 306 5.91 9.75 -3.03
CA LEU A 306 5.02 10.91 -2.91
C LEU A 306 3.67 10.45 -2.33
N HIS A 307 3.13 11.21 -1.38
CA HIS A 307 1.78 10.99 -0.84
C HIS A 307 0.85 12.06 -1.39
N VAL A 308 -0.18 11.64 -2.13
CA VAL A 308 -1.20 12.52 -2.70
C VAL A 308 -2.48 12.32 -1.93
N TRP A 309 -2.82 13.30 -1.10
CA TRP A 309 -4.06 13.32 -0.35
C TRP A 309 -5.13 13.90 -1.25
N ILE A 310 -6.18 13.12 -1.49
CA ILE A 310 -7.31 13.53 -2.33
C ILE A 310 -8.58 13.54 -1.48
N GLU A 311 -9.53 14.38 -1.87
CA GLU A 311 -10.90 14.19 -1.38
C GLU A 311 -11.41 12.81 -1.78
N ALA A 312 -12.07 12.14 -0.84
CA ALA A 312 -12.67 10.85 -1.13
C ALA A 312 -13.70 11.04 -2.28
N PRO A 313 -13.53 10.37 -3.42
CA PRO A 313 -14.49 10.46 -4.50
C PRO A 313 -15.84 9.93 -4.03
N SER A 314 -16.92 10.43 -4.62
CA SER A 314 -18.27 9.90 -4.41
C SER A 314 -18.33 8.42 -4.79
N GLU A 315 -19.23 7.64 -4.17
CA GLU A 315 -19.28 6.18 -4.36
C GLU A 315 -19.45 5.77 -5.84
N ASP A 316 -20.17 6.56 -6.63
CA ASP A 316 -20.38 6.36 -8.07
C ASP A 316 -19.11 6.57 -8.91
N ARG A 317 -18.20 7.45 -8.47
CA ARG A 317 -16.94 7.75 -9.17
C ARG A 317 -15.73 7.01 -8.60
N ALA A 318 -15.84 6.47 -7.39
CA ALA A 318 -14.70 5.90 -6.68
C ALA A 318 -14.01 4.79 -7.47
N GLN A 319 -14.78 3.87 -8.06
CA GLN A 319 -14.21 2.77 -8.83
C GLN A 319 -13.50 3.24 -10.11
N ASP A 320 -14.08 4.21 -10.84
CA ASP A 320 -13.48 4.75 -12.06
C ASP A 320 -12.15 5.48 -11.76
N VAL A 321 -12.11 6.26 -10.68
CA VAL A 321 -10.88 6.93 -10.23
C VAL A 321 -9.84 5.90 -9.84
N LEU A 322 -10.23 4.88 -9.08
CA LEU A 322 -9.34 3.79 -8.65
C LEU A 322 -8.76 3.02 -9.84
N ASP A 323 -9.60 2.67 -10.81
CA ASP A 323 -9.15 1.93 -12.00
C ASP A 323 -8.15 2.76 -12.81
N GLN A 324 -8.37 4.08 -12.93
CA GLN A 324 -7.43 4.96 -13.63
C GLN A 324 -6.10 5.10 -12.88
N VAL A 325 -6.12 5.37 -11.57
CA VAL A 325 -4.87 5.58 -10.81
C VAL A 325 -4.11 4.27 -10.56
N ASP A 326 -4.78 3.13 -10.37
CA ASP A 326 -4.13 1.80 -10.32
C ASP A 326 -3.39 1.51 -11.62
N ALA A 327 -4.06 1.79 -12.75
CA ALA A 327 -3.48 1.60 -14.06
C ALA A 327 -2.23 2.48 -14.26
N MET A 328 -2.19 3.69 -13.70
CA MET A 328 -1.03 4.57 -13.72
C MET A 328 0.06 4.20 -12.69
N GLY A 329 -0.15 3.18 -11.86
CA GLY A 329 0.85 2.66 -10.93
C GLY A 329 0.79 3.23 -9.51
N PHE A 330 -0.31 3.86 -9.11
CA PHE A 330 -0.50 4.27 -7.72
C PHE A 330 -0.84 3.07 -6.81
N ASP A 331 -0.28 3.00 -5.59
CA ASP A 331 -0.64 1.95 -4.64
C ASP A 331 -2.03 2.20 -4.03
N LEU A 332 -3.01 1.39 -4.44
CA LEU A 332 -4.38 1.44 -3.92
C LEU A 332 -4.53 0.90 -2.48
N ARG A 333 -3.52 0.24 -1.91
CA ARG A 333 -3.61 -0.23 -0.51
C ARG A 333 -3.81 0.94 0.45
N SER A 334 -3.13 2.04 0.18
CA SER A 334 -3.20 3.26 0.98
C SER A 334 -4.55 3.97 0.85
N TYR A 335 -5.20 3.88 -0.32
CA TYR A 335 -6.57 4.36 -0.51
C TYR A 335 -7.58 3.62 0.39
N LYS A 336 -7.48 2.27 0.43
CA LYS A 336 -8.42 1.43 1.21
C LYS A 336 -8.13 1.45 2.71
N ASN A 337 -6.95 1.94 3.11
CA ASN A 337 -6.51 1.91 4.49
C ASN A 337 -6.93 3.19 5.25
N LYS A 338 -8.14 3.17 5.81
CA LYS A 338 -8.70 4.29 6.60
C LYS A 338 -7.83 4.69 7.80
N VAL A 339 -7.02 3.76 8.32
CA VAL A 339 -6.16 3.97 9.49
C VAL A 339 -4.68 4.02 9.12
N GLY A 340 -4.35 4.12 7.84
CA GLY A 340 -2.98 4.20 7.33
C GLY A 340 -2.24 5.38 7.95
N PRO A 341 -1.04 5.20 8.55
CA PRO A 341 -0.26 6.29 9.11
C PRO A 341 0.67 6.87 8.04
N PHE A 342 0.39 8.10 7.63
CA PHE A 342 1.13 8.81 6.61
C PHE A 342 2.00 9.91 7.23
N ARG A 343 3.18 10.12 6.67
CA ARG A 343 4.15 11.10 7.19
C ARG A 343 3.62 12.53 7.04
N LEU A 344 3.83 13.34 8.08
CA LEU A 344 3.55 14.77 8.03
C LEU A 344 4.75 15.56 7.47
N PRO A 345 4.51 16.68 6.78
CA PRO A 345 5.58 17.61 6.40
C PRO A 345 6.43 18.02 7.61
N GLY A 346 7.72 18.26 7.40
CA GLY A 346 8.66 18.63 8.45
C GLY A 346 9.24 17.47 9.25
N CYS A 347 8.80 16.23 9.00
CA CYS A 347 9.34 15.05 9.65
C CYS A 347 10.58 14.54 8.93
N VAL A 348 11.64 14.23 9.67
CA VAL A 348 12.88 13.68 9.10
C VAL A 348 12.74 12.17 8.90
N HIS A 349 12.97 11.70 7.69
CA HIS A 349 12.97 10.27 7.38
C HIS A 349 14.11 9.55 8.13
N SER A 350 13.78 8.44 8.81
CA SER A 350 14.76 7.69 9.60
C SER A 350 15.94 7.18 8.79
N GLU A 351 15.68 6.63 7.60
CA GLU A 351 16.69 6.10 6.66
C GLU A 351 17.44 7.20 5.89
N THR A 352 16.74 8.05 5.13
CA THR A 352 17.39 9.01 4.21
C THR A 352 17.85 10.30 4.89
N LYS A 353 17.41 10.57 6.13
CA LYS A 353 17.63 11.83 6.87
C LYS A 353 17.12 13.08 6.16
N ARG A 354 16.33 12.95 5.09
CA ARG A 354 15.68 14.07 4.43
C ARG A 354 14.35 14.38 5.12
N GLU A 355 14.03 15.67 5.18
CA GLU A 355 12.77 16.17 5.72
C GLU A 355 11.66 15.99 4.70
N ALA A 356 10.48 15.58 5.16
CA ALA A 356 9.28 15.54 4.32
C ALA A 356 8.83 16.97 3.98
N ARG A 357 8.47 17.22 2.72
CA ARG A 357 8.09 18.55 2.23
C ARG A 357 6.63 18.55 1.81
N LEU A 358 5.89 19.58 2.21
CA LEU A 358 4.59 19.88 1.61
C LEU A 358 4.86 20.52 0.24
N LEU A 359 4.21 20.05 -0.81
CA LEU A 359 4.37 20.55 -2.18
C LEU A 359 3.10 21.20 -2.72
N TRP A 360 1.94 20.86 -2.17
CA TRP A 360 0.63 21.39 -2.57
C TRP A 360 -0.29 21.37 -1.37
N LEU A 361 -1.16 22.37 -1.26
CA LEU A 361 -2.23 22.43 -0.26
C LEU A 361 -3.44 23.18 -0.82
N ALA A 362 -4.62 22.57 -0.73
CA ALA A 362 -5.88 23.16 -1.15
C ALA A 362 -6.96 22.97 -0.08
N PRO A 363 -7.93 23.90 0.03
CA PRO A 363 -9.03 23.76 0.96
C PRO A 363 -10.00 22.63 0.52
N PRO A 364 -10.67 21.94 1.47
CA PRO A 364 -11.71 20.97 1.14
C PRO A 364 -12.90 21.61 0.41
N SER A 365 -13.57 20.88 -0.50
CA SER A 365 -14.66 21.36 -1.37
C SER A 365 -15.88 21.95 -0.63
N GLY A 366 -16.06 21.68 0.66
CA GLY A 366 -17.20 22.17 1.46
C GLY A 366 -16.85 23.22 2.51
N GLY A 367 -15.60 23.73 2.55
CA GLY A 367 -15.08 24.46 3.71
C GLY A 367 -15.10 26.00 3.65
N THR A 368 -15.79 26.63 2.70
CA THR A 368 -15.81 28.12 2.60
C THR A 368 -16.92 28.80 3.39
N GLU A 369 -17.87 28.07 3.96
CA GLU A 369 -18.74 28.64 4.98
C GLU A 369 -17.96 28.70 6.30
N ALA A 370 -17.45 29.88 6.63
CA ALA A 370 -16.79 30.14 7.89
C ALA A 370 -17.67 29.61 9.03
N VAL A 371 -17.22 28.54 9.69
CA VAL A 371 -17.87 27.98 10.86
C VAL A 371 -17.85 29.06 11.93
N GLU A 372 -18.95 29.79 12.08
CA GLU A 372 -19.18 30.62 13.25
C GLU A 372 -19.05 29.72 14.47
N THR A 373 -18.00 29.97 15.26
CA THR A 373 -17.62 29.22 16.45
C THR A 373 -18.76 29.25 17.47
N GLY A 374 -19.63 28.24 17.47
CA GLY A 374 -20.85 28.31 18.26
C GLY A 374 -21.57 26.99 18.52
N SER A 375 -20.88 25.89 18.81
CA SER A 375 -21.51 24.76 19.51
C SER A 375 -20.46 23.82 20.09
N THR A 376 -20.14 23.99 21.37
CA THR A 376 -19.41 22.98 22.15
C THR A 376 -20.27 21.73 22.29
N CYS A 377 -19.73 20.57 21.92
CA CYS A 377 -20.34 19.27 22.18
C CYS A 377 -20.44 19.04 23.70
N GLU A 378 -21.56 19.41 24.31
CA GLU A 378 -21.93 18.96 25.65
C GLU A 378 -22.51 17.55 25.58
N ASN A 379 -21.77 16.60 26.19
CA ASN A 379 -22.14 15.27 26.67
C ASN A 379 -23.46 14.64 26.15
N GLN A 380 -23.33 13.65 25.25
CA GLN A 380 -24.23 12.50 25.16
C GLN A 380 -23.45 11.21 25.36
#